data_AF-A0A7C4SD67-F1
#
_entry.id   AF-A0A7C4SD67-F1
#
_cell.length_a   1.000
_cell.length_b   1.000
_cell.length_c   1.000
_cell.angle_alpha   90.00
_cell.angle_beta   90.00
_cell.angle_gamma   90.00
#
_symmetry.space_group_name_H-M   'P 1'
#
loop_
_entity.id
_entity.type
_entity.pdbx_description
1 polymer ?
#
loop_
_entity_poly.entity_id
_entity_poly.type
_entity_poly.pdbx_seq_one_letter_code
_entity_poly.pdbx_strand_id
1 'polypeptide(L)' 'MYPTGKLPERPLNDSEMRIWDLIVRRFMAVFGEAALRQSVKVKIKVNGHTFFLRG' A
#
# COMPACT_ATOMS: atom_id res chain seq x y z
N MET A 1 11.67 11.65 5.76
CA MET A 1 12.68 10.96 4.93
C MET A 1 12.21 11.04 3.48
N TYR A 2 13.00 11.60 2.57
CA TYR A 2 12.67 11.83 1.16
C TYR A 2 13.89 11.49 0.28
N PRO A 3 13.72 11.11 -1.00
CA PRO A 3 14.84 10.81 -1.88
C PRO A 3 15.64 12.09 -2.17
N THR A 4 16.97 11.97 -2.22
CA THR A 4 17.89 13.10 -2.43
C THR A 4 18.18 13.40 -3.90
N GLY A 5 17.65 12.60 -4.83
CA GLY A 5 17.87 12.74 -6.28
C GLY A 5 19.29 12.38 -6.75
N LYS A 6 20.22 12.08 -5.82
CA LYS A 6 21.57 11.59 -6.16
C LYS A 6 21.52 10.11 -6.49
N LEU A 7 22.10 9.73 -7.62
CA LEU A 7 22.32 8.32 -7.95
C LEU A 7 23.35 7.72 -6.99
N PRO A 8 23.23 6.44 -6.64
CA PRO A 8 24.22 5.77 -5.79
C PRO A 8 25.61 5.84 -6.43
N GLU A 9 26.59 6.36 -5.69
CA GLU A 9 28.00 6.42 -6.14
C GLU A 9 28.64 5.02 -6.19
N ARG A 10 28.02 4.04 -5.50
CA ARG A 10 28.39 2.62 -5.52
C ARG A 10 27.12 1.75 -5.64
N PRO A 11 27.26 0.50 -6.13
CA PRO A 11 26.16 -0.46 -6.06
C PRO A 11 25.67 -0.61 -4.61
N LEU A 12 24.35 -0.50 -4.43
CA LEU A 12 23.69 -0.75 -3.16
C LEU A 12 23.65 -2.26 -2.92
N ASN A 13 23.87 -2.69 -1.68
CA ASN A 13 23.57 -4.07 -1.32
C ASN A 13 22.05 -4.29 -1.26
N ASP A 14 21.61 -5.55 -1.19
CA ASP A 14 20.17 -5.89 -1.23
C ASP A 14 19.34 -5.19 -0.14
N SER A 15 19.92 -4.98 1.05
CA SER A 15 19.22 -4.32 2.16
C SER A 15 19.08 -2.82 1.92
N GLU A 16 20.15 -2.17 1.45
CA GLU A 16 20.15 -0.77 1.07
C GLU A 16 19.16 -0.50 -0.08
N MET A 17 19.12 -1.39 -1.07
CA MET A 17 18.19 -1.29 -2.19
C MET A 17 16.73 -1.41 -1.76
N ARG A 18 16.39 -2.33 -0.84
CA ARG A 18 15.03 -2.46 -0.30
C ARG A 18 14.58 -1.21 0.45
N ILE A 19 15.46 -0.62 1.25
CA ILE A 19 15.16 0.60 1.99
C ILE A 19 14.98 1.77 1.01
N TRP A 20 15.88 1.90 0.04
CA TRP A 20 15.80 2.92 -1.00
C TRP A 20 14.47 2.81 -1.79
N ASP A 21 14.12 1.62 -2.26
CA ASP A 21 12.87 1.36 -2.99
C ASP A 21 11.64 1.71 -2.14
N LEU A 22 11.63 1.35 -0.84
CA LEU A 22 10.55 1.70 0.08
C LEU A 22 10.37 3.22 0.22
N ILE A 23 11.47 3.96 0.37
CA ILE A 23 11.43 5.42 0.51
C ILE A 23 10.94 6.07 -0.77
N VAL A 24 11.47 5.67 -1.92
CA VAL A 24 11.09 6.21 -3.23
C VAL A 24 9.62 5.95 -3.51
N ARG A 25 9.13 4.71 -3.32
CA ARG A 25 7.71 4.38 -3.54
C ARG A 25 6.78 5.17 -2.64
N ARG A 26 7.11 5.31 -1.36
CA ARG A 26 6.31 6.10 -0.41
C ARG A 26 6.28 7.58 -0.77
N PHE A 27 7.41 8.12 -1.21
CA PHE A 27 7.49 9.51 -1.67
C PHE A 27 6.62 9.72 -2.91
N MET A 28 6.69 8.83 -3.90
CA MET A 28 5.88 8.92 -5.11
C MET A 28 4.37 8.78 -4.83
N ALA A 29 3.98 7.95 -3.85
CA ALA A 29 2.59 7.78 -3.46
C ALA A 29 1.91 9.08 -2.94
N VAL A 30 2.69 10.07 -2.50
CA VAL A 30 2.16 11.38 -2.05
C VAL A 30 1.61 12.22 -3.21
N PHE A 31 2.13 12.01 -4.43
CA PHE A 31 1.74 12.77 -5.61
C PHE A 31 0.65 12.09 -6.44
N GLY A 32 0.28 10.85 -6.11
CA GLY A 32 -0.81 10.13 -6.75
C GLY A 32 -2.18 10.55 -6.20
N GLU A 33 -3.23 10.26 -6.96
CA GLU A 33 -4.59 10.43 -6.47
C GLU A 33 -4.88 9.46 -5.32
N ALA A 34 -5.78 9.87 -4.42
CA ALA A 34 -6.20 9.03 -3.30
C ALA A 34 -6.83 7.72 -3.80
N ALA A 35 -6.40 6.59 -3.25
CA ALA A 35 -6.99 5.30 -3.59
C ALA A 35 -8.46 5.25 -3.15
N LEU A 36 -9.36 5.00 -4.11
CA LEU A 36 -10.78 4.80 -3.84
C LEU A 36 -11.01 3.36 -3.35
N ARG A 37 -11.41 3.22 -2.10
CA ARG A 37 -11.80 1.93 -1.52
C ARG A 37 -13.31 1.80 -1.51
N GLN A 38 -13.83 0.80 -2.21
CA GLN A 38 -15.21 0.37 -2.07
C GLN A 38 -15.32 -0.69 -0.96
N SER A 39 -16.43 -0.69 -0.23
CA SER A 39 -16.69 -1.69 0.80
C SER A 39 -18.13 -2.17 0.70
N VAL A 40 -18.29 -3.47 0.47
CA VAL A 40 -19.56 -4.16 0.33
C VAL A 40 -19.88 -4.87 1.64
N LYS A 41 -21.08 -4.65 2.17
CA LYS A 41 -21.57 -5.35 3.37
C LYS A 41 -22.82 -6.13 2.99
N VAL A 42 -22.80 -7.45 3.20
CA VAL A 42 -23.96 -8.32 2.95
C VAL A 42 -24.42 -8.93 4.26
N LYS A 43 -25.74 -8.92 4.47
CA LYS A 43 -26.41 -9.59 5.59
C LYS A 43 -27.29 -10.70 5.03
N ILE A 44 -26.97 -11.95 5.33
CA ILE A 44 -27.72 -13.11 4.87
C ILE A 44 -28.47 -13.71 6.06
N LYS A 45 -29.78 -13.96 5.92
CA LYS A 45 -30.59 -14.62 6.94
C LYS A 45 -30.97 -16.03 6.48
N VAL A 46 -30.58 -17.05 7.23
CA VAL A 46 -30.88 -18.47 6.93
C VAL A 46 -31.41 -19.13 8.18
N ASN A 47 -32.64 -19.67 8.13
CA ASN A 47 -33.30 -20.37 9.25
C ASN A 47 -33.23 -19.63 10.60
N GLY A 48 -33.36 -18.29 10.58
CA GLY A 48 -33.29 -17.45 11.78
C GLY A 48 -31.88 -16.98 12.17
N HIS A 49 -30.83 -17.60 11.64
CA HIS A 49 -29.45 -17.18 11.83
C HIS A 49 -29.05 -16.07 10.85
N THR A 50 -28.21 -15.14 11.31
CA THR A 50 -27.71 -14.01 10.51
C THR A 50 -26.21 -14.16 10.25
N PHE A 51 -25.82 -14.09 8.99
CA PHE A 51 -24.43 -14.10 8.53
C PHE A 51 -24.05 -12.74 7.95
N PHE A 52 -22.81 -12.32 8.20
CA PHE A 52 -22.28 -11.04 7.72
C PHE A 52 -21.07 -11.29 6.82
N LEU A 53 -21.11 -10.74 5.62
CA LEU A 53 -19.96 -10.73 4.70
C LEU A 53 -19.51 -9.28 4.50
N ARG A 54 -18.20 -9.09 4.43
CA ARG A 54 -17.56 -7.80 4.16
C ARG A 54 -16.52 -8.00 3.06
N GLY A 55 -16.59 -7.19 2.00
CA GLY A 55 -15.68 -7.19 0.86
C GLY A 55 -15.31 -5.78 0.44
#